data_AF-A0A133KEQ0-F1
#
_entry.id   AF-A0A133KEQ0-F1
#
_cell.length_a   1.000
_cell.length_b   1.000
_cell.length_c   1.000
_cell.angle_alpha   90.00
_cell.angle_beta   90.00
_cell.angle_gamma   90.00
#
_symmetry.space_group_name_H-M   'P 1'
#
loop_
_entity.id
_entity.type
_entity.pdbx_description
1 polymer ?
#
loop_
_entity_poly.entity_id
_entity_poly.type
_entity_poly.pdbx_seq_one_letter_code
_entity_poly.pdbx_strand_id
1 'polypeptide(L)'
;MKKIKIGIIDGYYRNDEEKNIITVNNSKIQNINNFHTKIILDLIKNKLGDSCERNIEFVILPILNLNNFGELRDLYWALEKCLLMDVDIINVSLGTNRVIKNKIIDKLIGELKKKGC
;
A
#
# COMPACT_ATOMS: atom_id res chain seq x y z
N MET A 1 16.71 12.42 -10.04
CA MET A 1 16.03 12.46 -8.73
C MET A 1 15.57 11.05 -8.38
N LYS A 2 15.73 10.60 -7.12
CA LYS A 2 15.15 9.32 -6.66
C LYS A 2 13.62 9.43 -6.72
N LYS A 3 12.92 8.40 -7.19
CA LYS A 3 11.46 8.35 -7.09
C LYS A 3 11.05 8.10 -5.64
N ILE A 4 10.02 8.79 -5.18
CA ILE A 4 9.38 8.53 -3.89
C ILE A 4 8.44 7.33 -4.08
N LYS A 5 8.64 6.28 -3.30
CA LYS A 5 7.81 5.08 -3.30
C LYS A 5 6.72 5.20 -2.26
N ILE A 6 5.47 5.07 -2.67
CA ILE A 6 4.31 5.07 -1.78
C ILE A 6 3.68 3.68 -1.81
N GLY A 7 3.73 2.97 -0.68
CA GLY A 7 3.08 1.69 -0.48
C GLY A 7 1.61 1.89 -0.16
N ILE A 8 0.72 1.26 -0.93
CA ILE A 8 -0.73 1.26 -0.69
C ILE A 8 -1.12 -0.14 -0.21
N ILE A 9 -1.36 -0.28 1.09
CA ILE A 9 -1.82 -1.53 1.71
C ILE A 9 -3.35 -1.48 1.75
N ASP A 10 -3.97 -2.17 0.80
CA ASP A 10 -5.43 -2.15 0.57
C ASP A 10 -5.86 -3.41 -0.20
N GLY A 11 -6.96 -3.37 -0.95
CA GLY A 11 -7.32 -4.38 -1.94
C GLY A 11 -6.69 -4.14 -3.31
N TYR A 12 -6.68 -5.17 -4.15
CA TYR A 12 -6.53 -4.99 -5.59
C TYR A 12 -7.35 -6.08 -6.27
N TYR A 13 -8.10 -5.70 -7.30
CA TYR A 13 -8.82 -6.68 -8.09
C TYR A 13 -8.05 -6.95 -9.38
N ARG A 14 -7.36 -8.09 -9.44
CA ARG A 14 -6.93 -8.72 -10.69
C ARG A 14 -7.72 -10.03 -10.78
N ASN A 15 -8.09 -10.43 -11.99
CA ASN A 15 -8.70 -11.75 -12.23
C ASN A 15 -7.76 -12.94 -11.90
N ASP A 16 -6.58 -12.67 -11.34
CA ASP A 16 -5.57 -13.64 -10.99
C ASP A 16 -5.60 -13.83 -9.46
N GLU A 17 -5.88 -15.04 -8.98
CA GLU A 17 -6.05 -15.43 -7.58
C GLU A 17 -4.78 -15.28 -6.70
N GLU A 18 -3.70 -14.73 -7.23
CA GLU A 18 -2.41 -14.62 -6.56
C GLU A 18 -2.16 -13.21 -5.97
N LYS A 19 -1.68 -13.19 -4.72
CA LYS A 19 -1.20 -11.98 -4.02
C LYS A 19 0.07 -11.44 -4.69
N ASN A 20 -0.12 -10.75 -5.80
CA ASN A 20 0.97 -10.13 -6.55
C ASN A 20 1.12 -8.67 -6.14
N ILE A 21 2.35 -8.26 -5.86
CA ILE A 21 2.70 -6.84 -5.66
C ILE A 21 2.60 -6.15 -7.01
N ILE A 22 1.95 -5.00 -7.05
CA ILE A 22 1.75 -4.27 -8.30
C ILE A 22 2.41 -2.91 -8.18
N THR A 23 3.46 -2.71 -8.95
CA THR A 23 4.11 -1.41 -9.07
C THR A 23 3.49 -0.66 -10.24
N VAL A 24 2.88 0.48 -9.95
CA VAL A 24 2.32 1.37 -10.97
C VAL A 24 2.93 2.76 -10.87
N ASN A 25 3.09 3.38 -12.03
CA ASN A 25 3.25 4.83 -12.13
C ASN A 25 1.89 5.47 -12.42
N ASN A 26 1.82 6.79 -12.36
CA ASN A 26 0.55 7.52 -12.45
C ASN A 26 -0.23 7.25 -13.74
N SER A 27 0.45 7.03 -14.87
CA SER A 27 -0.21 6.72 -16.14
C SER A 27 -0.93 5.36 -16.18
N LYS A 28 -0.71 4.51 -15.16
CA LYS A 28 -1.31 3.17 -15.06
C LYS A 28 -2.34 3.03 -13.93
N ILE A 29 -2.61 4.10 -13.16
CA ILE A 29 -3.63 4.09 -12.07
C ILE A 29 -5.03 3.74 -12.61
N GLN A 30 -5.35 4.16 -13.83
CA GLN A 30 -6.63 3.86 -14.47
C GLN A 30 -6.89 2.35 -14.69
N ASN A 31 -5.84 1.52 -14.65
CA ASN A 31 -5.93 0.06 -14.83
C ASN A 31 -6.19 -0.68 -13.51
N ILE A 32 -6.47 0.04 -12.42
CA ILE A 32 -6.74 -0.53 -11.10
C ILE A 32 -8.25 -0.74 -10.97
N ASN A 33 -8.67 -2.00 -10.84
CA ASN A 33 -10.08 -2.36 -10.81
C ASN A 33 -10.70 -2.37 -9.40
N ASN A 34 -9.91 -2.14 -8.34
CA ASN A 34 -10.43 -1.95 -7.00
C ASN A 34 -10.83 -0.48 -6.77
N PHE A 35 -12.12 -0.24 -6.53
CA PHE A 35 -12.68 1.11 -6.38
C PHE A 35 -12.12 1.86 -5.16
N HIS A 36 -11.97 1.20 -4.02
CA HIS A 36 -11.46 1.81 -2.79
C HIS A 36 -10.01 2.27 -2.95
N THR A 37 -9.16 1.41 -3.50
CA THR A 37 -7.76 1.72 -3.83
C THR A 37 -7.64 2.82 -4.86
N LYS A 38 -8.51 2.83 -5.88
CA LYS A 38 -8.55 3.90 -6.88
C LYS A 38 -8.86 5.27 -6.24
N ILE A 39 -9.84 5.35 -5.33
CA ILE A 39 -10.14 6.58 -4.59
C ILE A 39 -8.92 7.07 -3.79
N ILE A 40 -8.23 6.16 -3.08
CA ILE A 40 -7.03 6.53 -2.30
C ILE A 40 -5.96 7.12 -3.20
N LEU A 41 -5.70 6.48 -4.34
CA LEU A 41 -4.72 6.95 -5.31
C LEU A 41 -5.09 8.30 -5.91
N ASP A 42 -6.36 8.50 -6.28
CA ASP A 42 -6.86 9.78 -6.79
C ASP A 42 -6.77 10.88 -5.73
N LEU A 43 -7.03 10.58 -4.45
CA LEU A 43 -6.89 11.54 -3.34
C LEU A 43 -5.43 11.96 -3.12
N ILE A 44 -4.51 10.99 -3.11
CA ILE A 44 -3.07 11.26 -2.99
C ILE A 44 -2.61 12.11 -4.18
N LYS A 45 -3.00 11.71 -5.39
CA LYS A 45 -2.72 12.41 -6.65
C LYS A 45 -3.17 13.88 -6.58
N ASN A 46 -4.44 14.12 -6.28
CA ASN A 46 -5.02 15.46 -6.21
C ASN A 46 -4.34 16.36 -5.18
N LYS A 47 -3.82 15.80 -4.07
CA LYS A 47 -3.08 16.59 -3.06
C LYS A 47 -1.68 16.99 -3.49
N LEU A 48 -1.03 16.17 -4.32
CA LEU A 48 0.37 16.37 -4.70
C LEU A 48 0.52 17.24 -5.94
N GLY A 49 -0.48 17.23 -6.83
CA GLY A 49 -0.48 17.99 -8.07
C GLY A 49 0.51 17.45 -9.13
N ASP A 50 0.31 17.84 -10.38
CA ASP A 50 0.95 17.25 -11.57
C ASP A 50 2.50 17.28 -11.57
N SER A 51 3.12 18.22 -10.86
CA SER A 51 4.58 18.41 -10.84
C SER A 51 5.30 17.44 -9.88
N CYS A 52 4.70 17.14 -8.72
CA CYS A 52 5.22 16.19 -7.74
C CYS A 52 4.98 14.74 -8.19
N GLU A 53 3.88 14.53 -8.91
CA GLU A 53 3.40 13.25 -9.42
C GLU A 53 4.41 12.47 -10.30
N ARG A 54 5.22 13.15 -11.12
CA ARG A 54 6.17 12.47 -12.03
C ARG A 54 7.31 11.76 -11.31
N ASN A 55 7.53 12.07 -10.03
CA ASN A 55 8.57 11.48 -9.21
C ASN A 55 8.05 10.40 -8.27
N ILE A 56 6.81 9.94 -8.43
CA ILE A 56 6.18 8.97 -7.52
C ILE A 56 6.02 7.61 -8.19
N GLU A 57 6.26 6.58 -7.39
CA GLU A 57 5.99 5.19 -7.72
C GLU A 57 5.05 4.62 -6.66
N PHE A 58 3.90 4.10 -7.10
CA PHE A 58 2.97 3.44 -6.20
C PHE A 58 3.26 1.94 -6.17
N VAL A 59 3.34 1.38 -4.97
CA VAL A 59 3.51 -0.05 -4.71
C VAL A 59 2.23 -0.56 -4.05
N ILE A 60 1.36 -1.20 -4.83
CA ILE A 60 0.08 -1.72 -4.35
C ILE A 60 0.30 -3.11 -3.77
N LEU A 61 -0.15 -3.28 -2.52
CA LEU A 61 0.00 -4.49 -1.72
C LEU A 61 -1.41 -5.02 -1.39
N PRO A 62 -1.93 -5.96 -2.21
CA PRO A 62 -3.31 -6.41 -2.06
C PRO A 62 -3.45 -7.43 -0.94
N ILE A 63 -4.03 -6.98 0.16
CA ILE A 63 -4.29 -7.81 1.34
C ILE A 63 -5.77 -8.00 1.64
N LEU A 64 -6.65 -7.26 0.95
CA LEU A 64 -8.09 -7.40 1.07
C LEU A 64 -8.67 -8.26 -0.06
N ASN A 65 -9.60 -9.13 0.30
CA ASN A 65 -10.41 -9.90 -0.64
C ASN A 65 -11.53 -9.05 -1.27
N LEU A 66 -12.34 -9.68 -2.11
CA LEU A 66 -13.49 -9.07 -2.79
C LEU A 66 -14.53 -8.40 -1.87
N ASN A 67 -14.61 -8.85 -0.62
CA ASN A 67 -15.52 -8.31 0.38
C ASN A 67 -14.83 -7.25 1.26
N ASN A 68 -13.63 -6.79 0.89
CA ASN A 68 -12.80 -5.84 1.63
C ASN A 68 -12.37 -6.33 3.03
N PHE A 69 -12.20 -7.65 3.19
CA PHE A 69 -11.67 -8.25 4.41
C PHE A 69 -10.28 -8.86 4.15
N GLY A 70 -9.43 -8.84 5.16
CA GLY A 70 -8.11 -9.46 5.13
C GLY A 70 -7.72 -9.99 6.51
N GLU A 71 -6.59 -10.69 6.57
CA GLU A 71 -6.06 -11.26 7.81
C GLU A 71 -4.83 -10.50 8.31
N LEU A 72 -4.54 -10.58 9.61
CA LEU A 72 -3.33 -9.98 10.19
C LEU A 72 -2.04 -10.51 9.55
N ARG A 73 -2.04 -11.77 9.11
CA ARG A 73 -0.90 -12.38 8.41
C ARG A 73 -0.59 -11.63 7.10
N ASP A 74 -1.62 -11.14 6.42
CA ASP A 74 -1.47 -10.43 5.16
C ASP A 74 -0.97 -9.00 5.38
N LEU A 75 -1.41 -8.36 6.46
CA LEU A 75 -0.83 -7.09 6.90
C LEU A 75 0.65 -7.25 7.24
N TYR A 76 1.04 -8.30 7.97
CA TYR A 76 2.44 -8.59 8.23
C TYR A 76 3.25 -8.75 6.92
N TRP A 77 2.74 -9.57 5.99
CA TRP A 77 3.36 -9.75 4.67
C TRP A 77 3.53 -8.42 3.93
N ALA A 78 2.50 -7.58 3.89
CA ALA A 78 2.58 -6.30 3.17
C ALA A 78 3.59 -5.33 3.80
N LEU A 79 3.64 -5.23 5.13
CA LEU A 79 4.61 -4.41 5.84
C LEU A 79 6.05 -4.91 5.61
N GLU A 80 6.25 -6.23 5.56
CA GLU A 80 7.57 -6.84 5.29
C GLU A 80 8.01 -6.51 3.86
N LYS A 81 7.09 -6.55 2.89
CA LYS A 81 7.37 -6.13 1.51
C LYS A 81 7.68 -4.64 1.39
N CYS A 82 6.99 -3.77 2.11
CA CYS A 82 7.35 -2.35 2.17
C CYS A 82 8.79 -2.15 2.65
N LEU A 83 9.21 -2.89 3.68
CA LEU A 83 10.57 -2.80 4.24
C LEU A 83 11.64 -3.25 3.23
N LEU A 84 11.37 -4.35 2.51
CA LEU A 84 12.27 -4.92 1.50
C LEU A 84 12.36 -4.10 0.21
N MET A 85 11.27 -3.41 -0.15
CA MET A 85 11.20 -2.59 -1.37
C MET A 85 11.66 -1.16 -1.15
N ASP A 86 12.10 -0.81 0.06
CA ASP A 86 12.48 0.54 0.48
C ASP A 86 11.38 1.57 0.13
N VAL A 87 10.14 1.25 0.52
CA VAL A 87 9.00 2.18 0.42
C VAL A 87 9.26 3.37 1.34
N ASP A 88 9.02 4.59 0.85
CA ASP A 88 9.29 5.83 1.61
C ASP A 88 8.04 6.25 2.44
N ILE A 89 6.83 6.03 1.92
CA ILE A 89 5.56 6.36 2.60
C ILE A 89 4.63 5.15 2.54
N ILE A 90 4.00 4.78 3.66
CA ILE A 90 3.03 3.66 3.70
C ILE A 90 1.65 4.20 4.04
N ASN A 91 0.71 4.04 3.12
CA ASN A 91 -0.71 4.27 3.37
C ASN A 91 -1.38 2.95 3.78
N VAL A 92 -1.99 2.94 4.95
CA VAL A 92 -2.80 1.82 5.47
C VAL A 92 -4.22 2.32 5.69
N SER A 93 -5.11 2.05 4.74
CA SER A 93 -6.51 2.50 4.78
C SER A 93 -7.44 1.41 5.30
N LEU A 94 -7.08 0.85 6.45
CA LEU A 94 -7.68 -0.35 7.03
C LEU A 94 -7.92 -0.15 8.53
N GLY A 95 -8.88 -0.88 9.09
CA GLY A 95 -9.17 -0.83 10.52
C GLY A 95 -9.87 -2.07 11.03
N THR A 96 -9.96 -2.18 12.35
CA THR A 96 -10.69 -3.24 13.05
C THR A 96 -11.45 -2.63 14.23
N ASN A 97 -12.56 -3.24 14.62
CA ASN A 97 -13.36 -2.83 15.78
C ASN A 97 -12.80 -3.33 17.12
N ARG A 98 -11.62 -3.96 17.11
CA ARG A 98 -10.94 -4.49 18.30
C ARG A 98 -9.50 -4.02 18.34
N VAL A 99 -8.98 -3.84 19.56
CA VAL A 99 -7.54 -3.63 19.74
C VAL A 99 -6.83 -4.98 19.56
N ILE A 100 -5.91 -5.03 18.60
CA ILE A 100 -5.09 -6.21 18.32
C ILE A 100 -3.66 -5.88 18.74
N LYS A 101 -3.14 -6.57 19.77
CA LYS A 101 -1.73 -6.47 20.17
C LYS A 101 -0.94 -7.56 19.46
N ASN A 102 0.00 -7.19 18.60
CA ASN A 102 0.84 -8.15 17.88
C ASN A 102 2.29 -7.67 17.87
N LYS A 103 3.10 -8.23 18.78
CA LYS A 103 4.51 -7.85 18.96
C LYS A 103 5.35 -7.95 17.69
N ILE A 104 5.01 -8.87 16.78
CA ILE A 104 5.74 -9.06 15.53
C ILE A 104 5.46 -7.89 14.59
N ILE A 105 4.17 -7.54 14.41
CA ILE A 105 3.77 -6.37 13.61
C ILE A 105 4.29 -5.07 14.24
N ASP A 106 4.20 -4.93 15.57
CA ASP A 106 4.70 -3.76 16.29
C ASP A 106 6.22 -3.56 16.08
N LYS A 107 6.99 -4.66 16.14
CA LYS A 107 8.44 -4.63 15.88
C LYS A 107 8.73 -4.20 14.43
N LEU A 108 8.00 -4.76 13.47
CA LEU A 108 8.16 -4.44 12.05
C LEU A 108 7.83 -2.98 11.74
N ILE A 109 6.76 -2.43 12.34
CA ILE A 109 6.45 -0.99 12.26
C ILE A 109 7.60 -0.16 12.86
N GLY A 110 8.18 -0.62 13.98
CA GLY A 110 9.36 0.03 14.57
C GLY A 110 10.59 0.04 13.64
N GLU A 111 10.80 -1.03 12.87
CA GLU A 111 11.88 -1.12 11.87
C GLU A 111 11.63 -0.20 10.66
N LEU A 112 10.40 -0.19 10.15
CA LEU A 112 9.99 0.73 9.08
C LEU A 112 10.22 2.19 9.47
N LYS A 113 9.84 2.58 10.70
CA LYS A 113 10.06 3.93 11.21
C LYS A 113 11.54 4.32 11.31
N LYS A 114 12.40 3.39 11.73
CA LYS A 114 13.85 3.63 11.81
C LYS A 114 14.50 3.88 10.45
N LYS A 115 13.94 3.33 9.37
CA LYS A 115 14.41 3.58 8.00
C LYS A 115 14.01 4.97 7.46
N GLY A 116 13.18 5.73 8.17
CA GLY A 116 12.73 7.06 7.76
C GLY A 116 11.32 7.11 7.17
N CYS A 117 10.46 6.14 7.51
CA CYS A 117 9.01 6.19 7.27
C CYS A 117 8.23 6.74 8.46
#